data_AF-A0A5C6ZDM1-F1
#
_entry.id   AF-A0A5C6ZDM1-F1
#
_cell.length_a   1.000
_cell.length_b   1.000
_cell.length_c   1.000
_cell.angle_alpha   90.00
_cell.angle_beta   90.00
_cell.angle_gamma   90.00
#
_symmetry.space_group_name_H-M   'P 1'
#
loop_
_entity.id
_entity.type
_entity.pdbx_description
1 polymer ?
#
loop_
_entity_poly.entity_id
_entity_poly.type
_entity_poly.pdbx_seq_one_letter_code
_entity_poly.pdbx_strand_id
1 'polypeptide(L)'
;MNLSSNLGKSTLLASAVFWGILGSKVLQITFMPFVLLSFIPIFICVASSVIVSICPIFWLTERESFNKKRIFKAYFPYYAIVVFGICVLAIIDNSFSILAIAFFSSAFISTCQSWVWFAKEEQP
;
A
#
# COMPACT_ATOMS: atom_id res chain seq x y z
N MET A 1 12.49 12.80 4.03
CA MET A 1 11.47 11.78 3.70
C MET A 1 10.19 12.16 4.44
N ASN A 2 9.12 12.59 3.77
CA ASN A 2 7.87 12.98 4.44
C ASN A 2 7.00 11.75 4.67
N LEU A 3 7.44 10.90 5.60
CA LEU A 3 6.80 9.64 5.95
C LEU A 3 5.31 9.81 6.25
N SER A 4 4.93 10.81 7.05
CA SER A 4 3.52 11.09 7.39
C SER A 4 2.67 11.47 6.15
N SER A 5 3.22 12.27 5.23
CA SER A 5 2.53 12.65 4.00
C SER A 5 2.29 11.43 3.10
N ASN A 6 3.31 10.57 2.97
CA ASN A 6 3.21 9.38 2.13
C ASN A 6 2.26 8.34 2.74
N LEU A 7 2.28 8.16 4.06
CA LEU A 7 1.33 7.28 4.76
C LEU A 7 -0.12 7.75 4.60
N GLY A 8 -0.37 9.06 4.72
CA GLY A 8 -1.71 9.63 4.52
C GLY A 8 -2.22 9.41 3.09
N LYS A 9 -1.40 9.72 2.07
CA LYS A 9 -1.74 9.49 0.65
C LYS A 9 -1.99 8.01 0.35
N SER A 10 -1.18 7.14 0.92
CA SER A 10 -1.28 5.68 0.72
C SER A 10 -2.52 5.10 1.37
N THR A 11 -2.88 5.59 2.56
CA THR A 11 -4.10 5.20 3.24
C THR A 11 -5.34 5.66 2.47
N LEU A 12 -5.35 6.90 1.99
CA LEU A 12 -6.45 7.40 1.16
C LEU A 12 -6.62 6.58 -0.12
N LEU A 13 -5.51 6.26 -0.80
CA LEU A 13 -5.53 5.42 -1.99
C LEU A 13 -6.00 4.00 -1.69
N ALA A 14 -5.50 3.38 -0.61
CA ALA A 14 -5.93 2.05 -0.18
C ALA A 14 -7.42 2.01 0.10
N SER A 15 -7.94 2.98 0.86
CA SER A 15 -9.37 3.11 1.13
C SER A 15 -10.19 3.31 -0.15
N ALA A 16 -9.72 4.15 -1.08
CA ALA A 16 -10.40 4.37 -2.35
C ALA A 16 -10.47 3.10 -3.21
N VAL A 17 -9.37 2.33 -3.30
CA VAL A 17 -9.34 1.07 -4.04
C VAL A 17 -10.19 0.00 -3.37
N PHE A 18 -10.05 -0.15 -2.03
CA PHE A 18 -10.80 -1.13 -1.25
C PHE A 18 -12.31 -0.93 -1.41
N TRP A 19 -12.79 0.29 -1.20
CA TRP A 19 -14.20 0.62 -1.35
C TRP A 19 -14.64 0.74 -2.81
N GLY A 20 -13.75 1.05 -3.75
CA GLY A 20 -14.06 0.97 -5.18
C GLY A 20 -14.40 -0.46 -5.61
N ILE A 21 -13.63 -1.44 -5.13
CA ILE A 21 -13.87 -2.86 -5.42
C ILE A 21 -15.09 -3.37 -4.63
N LEU A 22 -15.11 -3.18 -3.31
CA LEU A 22 -16.17 -3.72 -2.44
C LEU A 22 -17.51 -3.01 -2.66
N GLY A 23 -17.48 -1.70 -2.87
CA GLY A 23 -18.64 -0.86 -3.14
C GLY A 23 -19.34 -1.19 -4.44
N SER A 24 -18.63 -1.73 -5.44
CA SER A 24 -19.25 -2.19 -6.69
C SER A 24 -20.30 -3.31 -6.48
N LYS A 25 -20.30 -3.99 -5.32
CA LYS A 25 -21.23 -5.08 -5.00
C LYS A 25 -22.11 -4.86 -3.77
N VAL A 26 -21.72 -4.00 -2.81
CA VAL A 26 -22.32 -4.00 -1.45
C VAL A 26 -22.83 -2.61 -1.01
N LEU A 27 -22.71 -1.57 -1.83
CA LEU A 27 -22.96 -0.19 -1.39
C LEU A 27 -24.47 0.12 -1.22
N GLN A 28 -24.99 -0.18 -0.03
CA GLN A 28 -26.26 0.37 0.48
C GLN A 28 -25.96 1.55 1.40
N ILE A 29 -26.84 2.56 1.44
CA ILE A 29 -26.66 3.81 2.22
C ILE A 29 -26.37 3.53 3.71
N THR A 30 -26.90 2.44 4.25
CA THR A 30 -26.69 1.98 5.63
C THR A 30 -25.22 1.67 5.96
N PHE A 31 -24.38 1.37 4.96
CA PHE A 31 -22.98 1.01 5.17
C PHE A 31 -22.02 2.23 5.20
N MET A 32 -22.51 3.43 4.89
CA MET A 32 -21.69 4.66 4.84
C MET A 32 -20.91 4.97 6.13
N PRO A 33 -21.47 4.83 7.36
CA PRO A 33 -20.67 5.03 8.58
C PRO A 33 -19.56 3.98 8.76
N PHE A 34 -19.75 2.75 8.26
CA PHE A 34 -18.73 1.70 8.32
C PHE A 34 -17.57 1.98 7.35
N VAL A 35 -17.81 2.71 6.25
CA VAL A 35 -16.75 3.20 5.36
C VAL A 35 -15.77 4.07 6.13
N LEU A 36 -16.27 5.05 6.88
CA LEU A 36 -15.43 5.94 7.69
C LEU A 36 -14.70 5.17 8.79
N LEU A 37 -15.38 4.24 9.47
CA LEU A 37 -14.76 3.44 10.53
C LEU A 37 -13.63 2.55 10.00
N SER A 38 -13.76 2.03 8.77
CA SER A 38 -12.75 1.17 8.12
C SER A 38 -11.42 1.88 7.82
N PHE A 39 -11.36 3.22 7.87
CA PHE A 39 -10.10 3.94 7.69
C PHE A 39 -9.06 3.60 8.76
N ILE A 40 -9.48 3.32 9.99
CA ILE A 40 -8.58 3.00 11.09
C ILE A 40 -7.80 1.70 10.81
N PRO A 41 -8.45 0.54 10.57
CA PRO A 41 -7.72 -0.70 10.26
C PRO A 41 -6.93 -0.60 8.95
N ILE A 42 -7.42 0.12 7.94
CA ILE A 42 -6.68 0.33 6.69
C ILE A 42 -5.40 1.13 6.96
N PHE A 43 -5.48 2.22 7.72
CA PHE A 43 -4.31 3.02 8.10
C PHE A 43 -3.26 2.18 8.83
N ILE A 44 -3.69 1.37 9.80
CA ILE A 44 -2.78 0.50 10.57
C ILE A 44 -2.06 -0.47 9.62
N CYS A 45 -2.78 -1.14 8.72
CA CYS A 45 -2.19 -2.09 7.78
C CYS A 45 -1.21 -1.43 6.79
N VAL A 46 -1.57 -0.25 6.27
CA VAL A 46 -0.71 0.51 5.36
C VAL A 46 0.53 1.01 6.11
N ALA A 47 0.36 1.57 7.30
CA ALA A 47 1.46 2.06 8.12
C ALA A 47 2.43 0.94 8.49
N SER A 48 1.94 -0.21 8.98
CA SER A 48 2.78 -1.35 9.32
C SER A 48 3.53 -1.87 8.09
N SER A 49 2.86 -2.01 6.95
CA SER A 49 3.48 -2.52 5.72
C SER A 49 4.57 -1.59 5.22
N VAL A 50 4.33 -0.28 5.19
CA VAL A 50 5.32 0.71 4.74
C VAL A 50 6.50 0.80 5.71
N ILE A 51 6.25 0.82 7.02
CA ILE A 51 7.29 0.94 8.05
C ILE A 51 8.17 -0.31 8.09
N VAL A 52 7.60 -1.50 7.94
CA VAL A 52 8.35 -2.76 8.02
C VAL A 52 9.05 -3.10 6.71
N SER A 53 8.44 -2.83 5.55
CA SER A 53 8.95 -3.33 4.27
C SER A 53 9.64 -2.28 3.39
N ILE A 54 9.24 -1.00 3.47
CA ILE A 54 9.77 0.06 2.59
C ILE A 54 10.80 0.93 3.34
N CYS A 55 10.46 1.41 4.54
CA CYS A 55 11.31 2.32 5.29
C CYS A 55 12.72 1.78 5.57
N PRO A 56 12.92 0.49 5.92
CA PRO A 56 14.27 -0.03 6.16
C PRO A 56 15.14 0.01 4.92
N ILE A 57 14.57 -0.25 3.74
CA ILE A 57 15.32 -0.23 2.47
C ILE A 57 15.79 1.20 2.17
N PHE A 58 14.91 2.20 2.32
CA PHE A 58 15.30 3.59 2.11
C PHE A 58 16.28 4.09 3.16
N TRP A 59 16.08 3.80 4.45
CA TRP A 59 16.97 4.27 5.51
C TRP A 59 18.35 3.62 5.53
N LEU A 60 18.44 2.31 5.28
CA LEU A 60 19.73 1.61 5.23
C LEU A 60 20.55 2.07 4.03
N THR A 61 19.90 2.26 2.88
CA THR A 61 20.59 2.58 1.62
C THR A 61 20.89 4.08 1.48
N GLU A 62 20.14 4.97 2.15
CA GLU A 62 20.45 6.41 2.22
C GLU A 62 21.75 6.68 2.99
N ARG A 63 22.13 5.82 3.95
CA ARG A 63 23.44 5.89 4.63
C ARG A 63 24.63 5.64 3.70
N GLU A 64 24.42 4.93 2.59
CA GLU A 64 25.46 4.61 1.61
C GLU A 64 25.51 5.61 0.45
N SER A 65 24.95 6.82 0.60
CA SER A 65 24.95 7.91 -0.40
C SER A 65 24.21 7.60 -1.71
N PHE A 66 23.37 6.56 -1.76
CA PHE A 66 22.59 6.26 -2.95
C PHE A 66 21.43 7.24 -3.14
N ASN A 67 21.26 7.71 -4.38
CA ASN A 67 20.08 8.48 -4.78
C ASN A 67 18.82 7.61 -4.71
N LYS A 68 17.74 8.13 -4.11
CA LYS A 68 16.41 7.48 -4.01
C LYS A 68 15.89 6.92 -5.33
N LYS A 69 16.15 7.58 -6.47
CA LYS A 69 15.79 7.09 -7.80
C LYS A 69 16.51 5.79 -8.17
N ARG A 70 17.78 5.65 -7.76
CA ARG A 70 18.58 4.44 -7.99
C ARG A 70 18.12 3.29 -7.09
N ILE A 71 17.77 3.58 -5.83
CA ILE A 71 17.17 2.62 -4.90
C ILE A 71 15.85 2.08 -5.48
N PHE A 72 14.96 2.96 -5.91
CA PHE A 72 13.70 2.57 -6.55
C PHE A 72 13.95 1.66 -7.76
N LYS A 73 14.80 2.07 -8.70
CA LYS A 73 15.07 1.28 -9.91
C LYS A 73 15.68 -0.10 -9.62
N ALA A 74 16.48 -0.22 -8.56
CA ALA A 74 17.13 -1.46 -8.18
C ALA A 74 16.20 -2.41 -7.42
N TYR A 75 15.44 -1.92 -6.44
CA TYR A 75 14.70 -2.77 -5.49
C TYR A 75 13.20 -2.89 -5.79
N PHE A 76 12.56 -1.87 -6.37
CA PHE A 76 11.12 -1.87 -6.62
C PHE A 76 10.64 -3.04 -7.49
N PRO A 77 11.31 -3.41 -8.61
CA PRO A 77 10.83 -4.52 -9.44
C PRO A 77 10.78 -5.85 -8.69
N TYR A 78 11.81 -6.17 -7.90
CA TYR A 78 11.85 -7.40 -7.10
C TYR A 78 10.82 -7.36 -5.99
N TYR A 79 10.70 -6.21 -5.30
CA TYR A 79 9.66 -6.00 -4.30
C TYR A 79 8.26 -6.23 -4.87
N ALA A 80 7.95 -5.62 -6.01
CA ALA A 80 6.64 -5.71 -6.64
C ALA A 80 6.29 -7.16 -7.03
N ILE A 81 7.25 -7.92 -7.57
CA ILE A 81 7.02 -9.33 -7.93
C ILE A 81 6.71 -10.16 -6.68
N VAL A 82 7.50 -10.02 -5.62
CA VAL A 82 7.32 -10.78 -4.37
C VAL A 82 5.98 -10.45 -3.73
N VAL A 83 5.65 -9.16 -3.57
CA VAL A 83 4.40 -8.74 -2.94
C VAL A 83 3.20 -9.10 -3.80
N PHE A 84 3.30 -8.99 -5.13
CA PHE A 84 2.26 -9.46 -6.04
C PHE A 84 1.97 -10.95 -5.85
N GLY A 85 3.03 -11.78 -5.79
CA GLY A 85 2.90 -13.21 -5.52
C GLY A 85 2.21 -13.50 -4.19
N ILE A 86 2.61 -12.83 -3.11
CA ILE A 86 1.98 -12.98 -1.78
C ILE A 86 0.50 -12.59 -1.82
N CYS A 87 0.17 -11.46 -2.44
CA CYS A 87 -1.21 -11.00 -2.58
C CYS A 87 -2.06 -12.00 -3.39
N VAL A 88 -1.55 -12.52 -4.50
CA VAL A 88 -2.27 -13.52 -5.33
C VAL A 88 -2.47 -14.82 -4.56
N LEU A 89 -1.44 -15.34 -3.89
CA LEU A 89 -1.55 -16.55 -3.08
C LEU A 89 -2.59 -16.39 -1.97
N ALA A 90 -2.60 -15.26 -1.29
CA ALA A 90 -3.57 -15.00 -0.23
C ALA A 90 -5.01 -14.87 -0.76
N ILE A 91 -5.21 -14.32 -1.97
CA ILE A 91 -6.52 -14.30 -2.63
C ILE A 91 -6.99 -15.73 -2.96
N ILE A 92 -6.09 -16.58 -3.48
CA ILE A 92 -6.40 -17.97 -3.81
C ILE A 92 -6.79 -18.75 -2.55
N ASP A 93 -6.01 -18.62 -1.48
CA ASP A 93 -6.26 -19.28 -0.19
C ASP A 93 -7.62 -18.86 0.42
N ASN A 94 -8.03 -17.61 0.18
CA ASN A 94 -9.33 -17.08 0.58
C ASN A 94 -10.44 -17.33 -0.46
N SER A 95 -10.27 -18.31 -1.34
CA SER A 95 -11.26 -18.75 -2.34
C SER A 95 -11.82 -17.60 -3.21
N PHE A 96 -10.97 -16.63 -3.56
CA PHE A 96 -11.37 -15.46 -4.34
C PHE A 96 -12.55 -14.67 -3.74
N SER A 97 -12.68 -14.65 -2.40
CA SER A 97 -13.69 -13.83 -1.74
C SER A 97 -13.53 -12.35 -2.11
N ILE A 98 -14.65 -11.64 -2.29
CA ILE A 98 -14.62 -10.22 -2.68
C ILE A 98 -13.85 -9.36 -1.67
N LEU A 99 -13.91 -9.73 -0.39
CA LEU A 99 -13.19 -9.05 0.68
C LEU A 99 -11.69 -9.28 0.57
N ALA A 100 -11.23 -10.50 0.28
CA ALA A 100 -9.82 -10.79 0.06
C ALA A 100 -9.30 -10.07 -1.20
N ILE A 101 -10.07 -10.09 -2.30
CA ILE A 101 -9.71 -9.38 -3.53
C ILE A 101 -9.56 -7.87 -3.26
N ALA A 102 -10.55 -7.26 -2.60
CA ALA A 102 -10.50 -5.84 -2.26
C ALA A 102 -9.31 -5.52 -1.35
N PHE A 103 -9.10 -6.32 -0.30
CA PHE A 103 -8.02 -6.13 0.67
C PHE A 103 -6.65 -6.24 0.01
N PHE A 104 -6.33 -7.37 -0.61
CA PHE A 104 -4.98 -7.61 -1.15
C PHE A 104 -4.70 -6.76 -2.39
N SER A 105 -5.69 -6.45 -3.22
CA SER A 105 -5.50 -5.51 -4.34
C SER A 105 -5.21 -4.09 -3.83
N SER A 106 -5.96 -3.62 -2.83
CA SER A 106 -5.72 -2.30 -2.24
C SER A 106 -4.37 -2.21 -1.55
N ALA A 107 -3.96 -3.27 -0.85
CA ALA A 107 -2.65 -3.38 -0.22
C ALA A 107 -1.54 -3.33 -1.27
N PHE A 108 -1.62 -4.13 -2.33
CA PHE A 108 -0.60 -4.16 -3.38
C PHE A 108 -0.46 -2.80 -4.07
N ILE A 109 -1.58 -2.21 -4.52
CA ILE A 109 -1.57 -0.95 -5.27
C ILE A 109 -1.05 0.20 -4.40
N SER A 110 -1.55 0.34 -3.16
CA SER A 110 -1.12 1.41 -2.25
C SER A 110 0.36 1.29 -1.88
N THR A 111 0.87 0.07 -1.74
CA THR A 111 2.27 -0.18 -1.40
C THR A 111 3.17 0.10 -2.61
N CYS A 112 2.78 -0.30 -3.82
CA CYS A 112 3.47 0.09 -5.05
C CYS A 112 3.52 1.61 -5.23
N GLN A 113 2.41 2.29 -4.96
CA GLN A 113 2.38 3.75 -5.06
C GLN A 113 3.20 4.43 -3.97
N SER A 114 3.28 3.84 -2.77
CA SER A 114 4.16 4.29 -1.69
C SER A 114 5.61 4.37 -2.20
N TRP A 115 6.11 3.32 -2.84
CA TRP A 115 7.46 3.32 -3.43
C TRP A 115 7.69 4.47 -4.41
N VAL A 116 6.71 4.75 -5.27
CA VAL A 116 6.80 5.87 -6.23
C VAL A 116 6.87 7.21 -5.51
N TRP A 117 6.07 7.42 -4.46
CA TRP A 117 6.11 8.66 -3.68
C TRP A 117 7.40 8.81 -2.88
N PHE A 118 7.91 7.75 -2.27
CA PHE A 118 9.20 7.78 -1.59
C PHE A 118 10.37 8.05 -2.56
N ALA A 119 10.30 7.54 -3.78
CA ALA A 119 11.31 7.78 -4.81
C ALA A 119 11.27 9.20 -5.41
N LYS A 120 10.08 9.82 -5.46
CA LYS A 120 9.85 11.15 -6.06
C LYS A 120 10.14 12.30 -5.10
N GLU A 121 10.21 12.06 -3.79
CA GLU A 121 10.60 13.10 -2.84
C GLU A 121 12.05 13.54 -3.08
N GLU A 122 12.19 14.66 -3.80
CA GLU A 122 13.43 15.42 -3.92
C GLU A 122 13.91 15.83 -2.52
N GLN A 123 15.23 15.72 -2.29
CA GLN A 123 15.83 16.30 -1.10
C GLN A 123 15.62 17.83 -1.16
N PRO A 124 15.29 18.49 -0.03
CA PRO A 124 15.25 19.95 0.03
C PRO A 124 16.60 20.56 -0.35
#